data_AF-A0A916I800-F1
#
_entry.id   AF-A0A916I800-F1
#
_cell.length_a   1.000
_cell.length_b   1.000
_cell.length_c   1.000
_cell.angle_alpha   90.00
_cell.angle_beta   90.00
_cell.angle_gamma   90.00
#
_symmetry.space_group_name_H-M   'P 1'
#
loop_
_entity.id
_entity.type
_entity.pdbx_description
1 polymer ?
#
loop_
_entity_poly.entity_id
_entity_poly.type
_entity_poly.pdbx_seq_one_letter_code
_entity_poly.pdbx_strand_id
1 'polypeptide(L)'
;MRRLSLITAFAVCITGLLLGQSPHGRDFEIDCAKCHTETAWGVLRKPMDFNHTATAFPLIGSHTTVSCKSCHTNLLFKPTSTECMSCHQDVHESTLGNNCSDCHTTRNWIVNFGVELHQTGRFPLLGAHRTAPCESCHTSVSKLRFEPMNTECFGCHRNDYVSARNPNHVQSGFPTDCRSCHGTNSYGWVPASFDHAVFPLTGGHSQVQCSSCHTSGQYAGTSSVCATCHTSDFQTAADPPHNGVGFSTDCAQCHTTNRGWAPAGFPSHDLVFPLTGAHAAIKNDCRQCHSLGYTAIMAMCYFCHQPDYAATVNPPHLSAGFPQQCETCHTTSAWTPSTFDHDGLHFPIYSGRHRNEWNACRDCHTTPSNFTIFSCVDCHEHNRTDMDREHRDVPNYVYNSLDCLSCHPDGEDNTPMKRQKGIL
;
A
#
# COMPACT_ATOMS: atom_id res chain seq x y z
N MET A 1 129.46 -40.40 35.16
CA MET A 1 129.92 -39.00 35.16
C MET A 1 129.76 -38.41 33.76
N ARG A 2 128.74 -37.57 33.52
CA ARG A 2 128.81 -36.32 32.74
C ARG A 2 127.39 -35.75 32.60
N ARG A 3 127.32 -34.46 32.92
CA ARG A 3 126.15 -33.57 32.97
C ARG A 3 125.72 -33.19 31.56
N LEU A 4 124.43 -32.89 31.37
CA LEU A 4 123.88 -31.82 30.50
C LEU A 4 122.40 -31.64 30.91
N SER A 5 122.07 -30.68 31.80
CA SER A 5 121.61 -29.31 31.47
C SER A 5 120.20 -29.33 30.87
N LEU A 6 119.11 -29.25 31.64
CA LEU A 6 118.51 -27.99 32.14
C LEU A 6 118.77 -26.81 31.18
N ILE A 7 117.89 -26.62 30.19
CA ILE A 7 117.41 -25.37 29.57
C ILE A 7 116.72 -25.76 28.25
N THR A 8 115.44 -26.12 28.33
CA THR A 8 114.38 -25.88 27.31
C THR A 8 113.03 -26.00 28.02
N ALA A 9 112.92 -25.40 29.20
CA ALA A 9 111.67 -25.23 29.93
C ALA A 9 110.95 -23.95 29.47
N PHE A 10 110.68 -23.81 28.17
CA PHE A 10 109.92 -22.65 27.65
C PHE A 10 109.34 -22.90 26.25
N ALA A 11 108.67 -24.04 26.04
CA ALA A 11 107.99 -24.28 24.77
C ALA A 11 106.83 -25.29 24.81
N VAL A 12 106.20 -25.56 25.97
CA VAL A 12 104.94 -26.33 25.99
C VAL A 12 104.08 -25.90 27.19
N CYS A 13 103.59 -24.67 27.16
CA CYS A 13 102.46 -24.21 27.97
C CYS A 13 101.51 -23.34 27.13
N ILE A 14 101.36 -23.70 25.85
CA ILE A 14 100.25 -23.26 25.00
C ILE A 14 99.55 -24.53 24.51
N THR A 15 99.05 -25.32 25.46
CA THR A 15 98.13 -26.41 25.19
C THR A 15 96.86 -26.12 25.96
N GLY A 16 95.89 -25.53 25.26
CA GLY A 16 94.48 -25.65 25.62
C GLY A 16 94.00 -24.78 26.78
N LEU A 17 94.06 -23.46 26.64
CA LEU A 17 92.90 -22.64 27.06
C LEU A 17 91.75 -22.98 26.10
N LEU A 18 91.20 -24.19 26.22
CA LEU A 18 89.82 -24.44 25.83
C LEU A 18 88.99 -23.69 26.86
N LEU A 19 88.81 -22.37 26.63
CA LEU A 19 87.74 -21.63 27.26
C LEU A 19 86.49 -22.45 26.99
N GLY A 20 85.95 -23.10 28.03
CA GLY A 20 84.73 -23.89 27.92
C GLY A 20 83.66 -22.96 27.34
N GLN A 21 83.36 -23.15 26.06
CA GLN A 21 82.44 -22.25 25.38
C GLN A 21 81.05 -22.54 25.94
N SER A 22 80.41 -21.50 26.47
CA SER A 22 79.06 -21.62 27.03
C SER A 22 78.14 -22.27 26.01
N PRO A 23 77.42 -23.36 26.36
CA PRO A 23 76.45 -23.98 25.46
C PRO A 23 75.26 -23.05 25.18
N HIS A 24 75.17 -21.92 25.90
CA HIS A 24 74.10 -20.94 25.79
C HIS A 24 74.37 -19.85 24.73
N GLY A 25 75.48 -19.97 23.99
CA GLY A 25 75.90 -18.99 22.99
C GLY A 25 76.80 -17.90 23.56
N ARG A 26 77.48 -17.17 22.66
CA ARG A 26 78.41 -16.09 23.02
C ARG A 26 77.73 -14.81 23.52
N ASP A 27 76.44 -14.64 23.17
CA ASP A 27 75.65 -13.44 23.47
C ASP A 27 74.80 -13.62 24.77
N PHE A 28 75.10 -14.65 25.57
CA PHE A 28 74.40 -14.93 26.82
C PHE A 28 75.04 -14.18 27.99
N GLU A 29 74.44 -13.04 28.35
CA GLU A 29 74.96 -12.09 29.35
C GLU A 29 74.31 -12.24 30.74
N ILE A 30 73.97 -13.47 31.15
CA ILE A 30 73.40 -13.75 32.48
C ILE A 30 74.43 -14.50 33.32
N ASP A 31 74.59 -14.08 34.58
CA ASP A 31 75.43 -14.79 35.55
C ASP A 31 75.03 -16.26 35.68
N CYS A 32 75.98 -17.14 35.38
CA CYS A 32 75.86 -18.59 35.44
C CYS A 32 75.32 -19.09 36.78
N ALA A 33 75.65 -18.44 37.89
CA ALA A 33 75.25 -18.83 39.24
C ALA A 33 73.74 -18.68 39.51
N LYS A 34 73.02 -17.93 38.66
CA LYS A 34 71.55 -17.82 38.74
C LYS A 34 70.84 -19.11 38.34
N CYS A 35 71.50 -19.95 37.55
CA CYS A 35 70.91 -21.15 36.96
C CYS A 35 71.64 -22.44 37.35
N HIS A 36 72.95 -22.39 37.57
CA HIS A 36 73.78 -23.57 37.87
C HIS A 36 74.28 -23.56 39.32
N THR A 37 74.63 -24.74 39.84
CA THR A 37 75.37 -24.87 41.09
C THR A 37 76.88 -24.90 40.84
N GLU A 38 77.68 -24.41 41.79
CA GLU A 38 79.15 -24.42 41.71
C GLU A 38 79.74 -25.84 41.72
N THR A 39 78.95 -26.84 42.16
CA THR A 39 79.38 -28.22 42.37
C THR A 39 79.20 -29.11 41.13
N ALA A 40 78.23 -28.81 40.26
CA ALA A 40 77.95 -29.60 39.06
C ALA A 40 77.19 -28.78 38.01
N TRP A 41 77.86 -28.49 36.88
CA TRP A 41 77.26 -27.74 35.76
C TRP A 41 75.99 -28.37 35.17
N GLY A 42 75.84 -29.69 35.25
CA GLY A 42 74.62 -30.39 34.80
C GLY A 42 73.42 -30.27 35.74
N VAL A 43 73.60 -29.73 36.96
CA VAL A 43 72.55 -29.59 37.97
C VAL A 43 72.07 -28.14 37.99
N LEU A 44 70.78 -27.96 37.71
CA LEU A 44 70.14 -26.66 37.82
C LEU A 44 69.83 -26.34 39.27
N ARG A 45 70.01 -25.06 39.64
CA ARG A 45 69.67 -24.52 40.95
C ARG A 45 68.17 -24.73 41.24
N LYS A 46 67.85 -25.12 42.47
CA LYS A 46 66.47 -25.22 42.99
C LYS A 46 66.40 -24.50 44.35
N PRO A 47 65.65 -23.40 44.48
CA PRO A 47 64.93 -22.69 43.42
C PRO A 47 65.87 -22.01 42.41
N MET A 48 65.42 -21.85 41.17
CA MET A 48 66.15 -21.09 40.16
C MET A 48 66.00 -19.59 40.46
N ASP A 49 67.10 -18.83 40.37
CA ASP A 49 67.07 -17.39 40.67
C ASP A 49 66.73 -16.54 39.42
N PHE A 50 66.81 -17.13 38.22
CA PHE A 50 66.37 -16.48 36.99
C PHE A 50 64.84 -16.38 36.92
N ASN A 51 64.32 -15.20 36.55
CA ASN A 51 62.89 -14.91 36.52
C ASN A 51 62.43 -14.44 35.12
N HIS A 52 61.48 -15.17 34.55
CA HIS A 52 60.86 -14.85 33.26
C HIS A 52 59.91 -13.64 33.30
N THR A 53 59.51 -13.12 34.45
CA THR A 53 58.71 -11.88 34.51
C THR A 53 59.47 -10.65 34.00
N ALA A 54 60.81 -10.75 33.91
CA ALA A 54 61.66 -9.71 33.35
C ALA A 54 61.89 -9.86 31.83
N THR A 55 61.30 -10.88 31.19
CA THR A 55 61.42 -11.12 29.74
C THR A 55 60.13 -10.78 29.02
N ALA A 56 60.17 -10.77 27.68
CA ALA A 56 58.98 -10.60 26.84
C ALA A 56 57.97 -11.76 26.92
N PHE A 57 58.29 -12.84 27.64
CA PHE A 57 57.41 -14.00 27.80
C PHE A 57 57.38 -14.46 29.26
N PRO A 58 56.53 -13.84 30.10
CA PRO A 58 56.33 -14.29 31.47
C PRO A 58 55.73 -15.70 31.49
N LEU A 59 56.34 -16.62 32.24
CA LEU A 59 55.78 -17.95 32.42
C LEU A 59 54.58 -17.89 33.37
N ILE A 60 53.40 -18.13 32.82
CA ILE A 60 52.13 -18.19 33.55
C ILE A 60 51.36 -19.46 33.19
N GLY A 61 50.48 -19.90 34.08
CA GLY A 61 49.69 -21.11 33.87
C GLY A 61 50.58 -22.35 33.73
N SER A 62 50.27 -23.20 32.76
CA SER A 62 50.99 -24.46 32.52
C SER A 62 52.44 -24.25 32.05
N HIS A 63 52.80 -23.06 31.57
CA HIS A 63 54.19 -22.75 31.22
C HIS A 63 55.11 -22.63 32.43
N THR A 64 54.58 -22.52 33.66
CA THR A 64 55.42 -22.44 34.88
C THR A 64 56.14 -23.74 35.20
N THR A 65 55.68 -24.87 34.65
CA THR A 65 56.21 -26.21 34.93
C THR A 65 56.95 -26.83 33.74
N VAL A 66 57.05 -26.13 32.60
CA VAL A 66 57.76 -26.66 31.43
C VAL A 66 59.28 -26.58 31.61
N SER A 67 59.99 -27.56 31.06
CA SER A 67 61.45 -27.57 31.05
C SER A 67 61.99 -26.46 30.15
N CYS A 68 63.10 -25.83 30.53
CA CYS A 68 63.76 -24.79 29.72
C CYS A 68 64.03 -25.27 28.28
N LYS A 69 64.42 -26.54 28.12
CA LYS A 69 64.73 -27.14 26.80
C LYS A 69 63.50 -27.28 25.88
N SER A 70 62.28 -27.23 26.42
CA SER A 70 61.06 -27.28 25.62
C SER A 70 60.88 -26.03 24.78
N CYS A 71 61.37 -24.87 25.24
CA CYS A 71 61.37 -23.62 24.50
C CYS A 71 62.74 -23.31 23.90
N HIS A 72 63.81 -23.63 24.63
CA HIS A 72 65.21 -23.40 24.24
C HIS A 72 65.85 -24.73 23.79
N THR A 73 65.39 -25.24 22.65
CA THR A 73 65.72 -26.58 22.13
C THR A 73 67.22 -26.81 21.97
N ASN A 74 67.97 -25.76 21.61
CA ASN A 74 69.42 -25.80 21.45
C ASN A 74 70.18 -25.16 22.62
N LEU A 75 69.51 -24.92 23.76
CA LEU A 75 70.03 -24.16 24.90
C LEU A 75 70.41 -22.70 24.59
N LEU A 76 70.08 -22.21 23.40
CA LEU A 76 70.17 -20.80 23.03
C LEU A 76 68.91 -20.07 23.54
N PHE A 77 69.12 -19.09 24.41
CA PHE A 77 68.02 -18.33 25.04
C PHE A 77 67.54 -17.13 24.21
N LYS A 78 68.30 -16.75 23.16
CA LYS A 78 67.93 -15.70 22.21
C LYS A 78 68.40 -16.08 20.79
N PRO A 79 67.58 -15.87 19.74
CA PRO A 79 66.17 -15.49 19.78
C PRO A 79 65.26 -16.69 20.13
N THR A 80 64.15 -16.45 20.81
CA THR A 80 63.09 -17.45 21.04
C THR A 80 61.75 -16.76 20.80
N SER A 81 60.92 -17.38 19.96
CA SER A 81 59.62 -16.83 19.58
C SER A 81 58.65 -16.87 20.76
N THR A 82 57.80 -15.85 20.86
CA THR A 82 56.71 -15.75 21.84
C THR A 82 55.35 -16.16 21.25
N GLU A 83 55.31 -16.46 19.95
CA GLU A 83 54.09 -16.86 19.25
C GLU A 83 53.69 -18.29 19.61
N CYS A 84 52.41 -18.51 19.94
CA CYS A 84 51.90 -19.84 20.33
C CYS A 84 52.24 -20.93 19.30
N MET A 85 52.07 -20.62 18.01
CA MET A 85 52.28 -21.57 16.91
C MET A 85 53.74 -21.95 16.68
N SER A 86 54.68 -21.23 17.29
CA SER A 86 56.11 -21.58 17.20
C SER A 86 56.47 -22.82 18.04
N CYS A 87 55.62 -23.17 19.01
CA CYS A 87 55.78 -24.36 19.85
C CYS A 87 54.56 -25.30 19.81
N HIS A 88 53.36 -24.78 19.56
CA HIS A 88 52.12 -25.54 19.52
C HIS A 88 51.64 -25.75 18.11
N GLN A 89 51.30 -27.00 17.79
CA GLN A 89 50.65 -27.33 16.52
C GLN A 89 49.17 -26.95 16.60
N ASP A 90 48.69 -26.28 15.56
CA ASP A 90 47.28 -25.95 15.43
C ASP A 90 46.47 -27.20 15.08
N VAL A 91 45.52 -27.54 15.97
CA VAL A 91 44.60 -28.67 15.79
C VAL A 91 43.37 -28.29 14.95
N HIS A 92 43.19 -27.00 14.64
CA HIS A 92 42.09 -26.48 13.84
C HIS A 92 42.41 -26.41 12.34
N GLU A 93 43.58 -26.92 11.93
CA GLU A 93 44.03 -26.93 10.53
C GLU A 93 43.92 -25.56 9.84
N SER A 94 44.29 -24.50 10.57
CA SER A 94 44.30 -23.10 10.12
C SER A 94 42.93 -22.52 9.79
N THR A 95 41.85 -23.10 10.31
CA THR A 95 40.48 -22.60 10.07
C THR A 95 40.07 -21.44 10.98
N LEU A 96 40.74 -21.21 12.11
CA LEU A 96 40.38 -20.20 13.12
C LEU A 96 41.40 -19.05 13.26
N GLY A 97 42.34 -18.92 12.32
CA GLY A 97 43.41 -17.92 12.39
C GLY A 97 44.49 -18.24 13.44
N ASN A 98 45.41 -17.30 13.65
CA ASN A 98 46.63 -17.55 14.45
C ASN A 98 46.59 -16.96 15.87
N ASN A 99 45.54 -16.21 16.22
CA ASN A 99 45.39 -15.58 17.53
C ASN A 99 44.81 -16.57 18.55
N CYS A 100 45.62 -17.54 18.98
CA CYS A 100 45.15 -18.60 19.89
C CYS A 100 44.54 -18.06 21.19
N SER A 101 45.00 -16.89 21.66
CA SER A 101 44.52 -16.21 22.87
C SER A 101 43.10 -15.69 22.80
N ASP A 102 42.49 -15.64 21.61
CA ASP A 102 41.08 -15.25 21.45
C ASP A 102 40.15 -16.32 22.06
N CYS A 103 40.64 -17.57 22.13
CA CYS A 103 39.88 -18.72 22.63
C CYS A 103 40.56 -19.44 23.81
N HIS A 104 41.87 -19.60 23.76
CA HIS A 104 42.62 -20.41 24.72
C HIS A 104 43.34 -19.56 25.76
N THR A 105 43.61 -20.16 26.91
CA THR A 105 44.41 -19.53 27.96
C THR A 105 45.68 -20.33 28.22
N THR A 106 46.68 -19.71 28.83
CA THR A 106 47.92 -20.39 29.24
C THR A 106 47.71 -21.45 30.32
N ARG A 107 46.52 -21.55 30.92
CA ARG A 107 46.19 -22.58 31.91
C ARG A 107 45.91 -23.92 31.24
N ASN A 108 45.10 -23.95 30.19
CA ASN A 108 44.78 -25.13 29.40
C ASN A 108 44.13 -24.76 28.06
N TRP A 109 44.10 -25.74 27.15
CA TRP A 109 43.48 -25.63 25.83
C TRP A 109 41.97 -25.85 25.84
N ILE A 110 41.36 -26.15 26.99
CA ILE A 110 39.92 -26.43 27.05
C ILE A 110 39.17 -25.11 26.92
N VAL A 111 38.27 -25.08 25.96
CA VAL A 111 37.35 -23.98 25.72
C VAL A 111 35.97 -24.33 26.24
N ASN A 112 35.30 -23.36 26.87
CA ASN A 112 33.88 -23.47 27.23
C ASN A 112 33.07 -22.44 26.44
N PHE A 113 33.25 -22.43 25.12
CA PHE A 113 32.43 -21.62 24.24
C PHE A 113 31.22 -22.42 23.79
N GLY A 114 30.02 -21.87 24.00
CA GLY A 114 28.80 -22.35 23.40
C GLY A 114 28.45 -21.53 22.16
N VAL A 115 27.15 -21.30 21.98
CA VAL A 115 26.58 -20.53 20.87
C VAL A 115 26.84 -19.02 20.97
N GLU A 116 27.44 -18.54 22.05
CA GLU A 116 27.60 -17.11 22.35
C GLU A 116 28.56 -16.42 21.38
N LEU A 117 29.59 -17.12 20.90
CA LEU A 117 30.53 -16.61 19.89
C LEU A 117 29.83 -16.21 18.59
N HIS A 118 28.68 -16.81 18.27
CA HIS A 118 27.91 -16.43 17.09
C HIS A 118 27.27 -15.05 17.25
N GLN A 119 27.00 -14.58 18.48
CA GLN A 119 26.38 -13.28 18.72
C GLN A 119 27.29 -12.11 18.35
N THR A 120 28.61 -12.33 18.31
CA THR A 120 29.61 -11.34 17.86
C THR A 120 29.95 -11.49 16.37
N GLY A 121 29.41 -12.51 15.70
CA GLY A 121 29.71 -12.83 14.32
C GLY A 121 28.69 -12.26 13.32
N ARG A 122 28.87 -12.63 12.05
CA ARG A 122 27.99 -12.25 10.93
C ARG A 122 26.66 -13.03 10.90
N PHE A 123 26.53 -14.06 11.74
CA PHE A 123 25.34 -14.89 11.82
C PHE A 123 24.97 -15.15 13.28
N PRO A 124 24.34 -14.17 13.97
CA PRO A 124 23.79 -14.39 15.30
C PRO A 124 22.76 -15.50 15.28
N LEU A 125 22.94 -16.51 16.14
CA LEU A 125 21.97 -17.60 16.26
C LEU A 125 20.71 -17.05 16.97
N LEU A 126 19.60 -17.02 16.25
CA LEU A 126 18.28 -16.58 16.68
C LEU A 126 17.23 -17.65 16.38
N GLY A 127 16.12 -17.64 17.12
CA GLY A 127 15.03 -18.62 16.93
C GLY A 127 15.53 -20.08 16.91
N ALA A 128 15.07 -20.85 15.92
CA ALA A 128 15.43 -22.26 15.74
C ALA A 128 16.94 -22.53 15.64
N HIS A 129 17.73 -21.57 15.11
CA HIS A 129 19.17 -21.74 14.96
C HIS A 129 19.91 -21.81 16.30
N ARG A 130 19.33 -21.31 17.40
CA ARG A 130 19.94 -21.38 18.74
C ARG A 130 20.05 -22.80 19.27
N THR A 131 19.17 -23.68 18.83
CA THR A 131 19.09 -25.08 19.29
C THR A 131 19.49 -26.06 18.20
N ALA A 132 19.99 -25.58 17.07
CA ALA A 132 20.45 -26.43 15.98
C ALA A 132 21.75 -27.16 16.41
N PRO A 133 21.89 -28.47 16.11
CA PRO A 133 23.16 -29.17 16.31
C PRO A 133 24.27 -28.52 15.49
N CYS A 134 25.47 -28.37 16.07
CA CYS A 134 26.60 -27.70 15.43
C CYS A 134 26.93 -28.27 14.05
N GLU A 135 26.86 -29.59 13.91
CA GLU A 135 27.14 -30.35 12.68
C GLU A 135 26.12 -30.11 11.56
N SER A 136 24.94 -29.57 11.89
CA SER A 136 23.94 -29.18 10.89
C SER A 136 24.44 -28.03 10.00
N CYS A 137 25.35 -27.23 10.54
CA CYS A 137 26.00 -26.14 9.82
C CYS A 137 27.48 -26.47 9.61
N HIS A 138 28.24 -26.66 10.69
CA HIS A 138 29.67 -26.97 10.64
C HIS A 138 29.90 -28.46 10.36
N THR A 139 29.79 -28.87 9.10
CA THR A 139 29.91 -30.27 8.66
C THR A 139 31.26 -30.92 9.02
N SER A 140 32.30 -30.12 9.26
CA SER A 140 33.64 -30.57 9.67
C SER A 140 33.92 -30.41 11.18
N VAL A 141 32.91 -30.10 12.00
CA VAL A 141 33.09 -29.83 13.45
C VAL A 141 33.68 -31.02 14.20
N SER A 142 33.38 -32.24 13.76
CA SER A 142 33.94 -33.48 14.33
C SER A 142 35.46 -33.60 14.16
N LYS A 143 36.04 -32.83 13.23
CA LYS A 143 37.48 -32.70 12.99
C LYS A 143 38.07 -31.41 13.56
N LEU A 144 37.31 -30.66 14.37
CA LEU A 144 37.69 -29.35 14.92
C LEU A 144 38.00 -28.29 13.85
N ARG A 145 37.43 -28.43 12.64
CA ARG A 145 37.57 -27.49 11.52
C ARG A 145 36.31 -26.62 11.44
N PHE A 146 36.52 -25.31 11.36
CA PHE A 146 35.46 -24.29 11.37
C PHE A 146 35.61 -23.33 10.19
N GLU A 147 35.32 -23.80 8.97
CA GLU A 147 35.39 -22.93 7.80
C GLU A 147 34.30 -21.84 7.80
N PRO A 148 34.56 -20.67 7.18
CA PRO A 148 33.53 -19.66 6.95
C PRO A 148 32.35 -20.23 6.18
N MET A 149 31.16 -20.06 6.73
CA MET A 149 29.92 -20.53 6.12
C MET A 149 29.19 -19.43 5.34
N ASN A 150 28.38 -19.87 4.38
CA ASN A 150 27.38 -19.00 3.75
C ASN A 150 26.32 -18.60 4.79
N THR A 151 26.08 -17.29 4.94
CA THR A 151 25.10 -16.72 5.86
C THR A 151 23.77 -16.37 5.18
N GLU A 152 23.68 -16.55 3.86
CA GLU A 152 22.47 -16.29 3.10
C GLU A 152 21.44 -17.41 3.32
N CYS A 153 20.23 -17.03 3.73
CA CYS A 153 19.15 -17.95 4.12
C CYS A 153 18.89 -19.00 3.04
N PHE A 154 18.78 -18.57 1.78
CA PHE A 154 18.51 -19.45 0.63
C PHE A 154 19.61 -20.50 0.41
N GLY A 155 20.86 -20.21 0.77
CA GLY A 155 21.97 -21.15 0.62
C GLY A 155 21.75 -22.46 1.39
N CYS A 156 21.16 -22.36 2.59
CA CYS A 156 20.83 -23.52 3.42
C CYS A 156 19.38 -23.99 3.19
N HIS A 157 18.44 -23.04 3.07
CA HIS A 157 17.01 -23.31 3.02
C HIS A 157 16.43 -23.36 1.60
N ARG A 158 17.24 -23.71 0.60
CA ARG A 158 16.78 -23.86 -0.79
C ARG A 158 15.63 -24.87 -0.92
N ASN A 159 15.71 -25.98 -0.18
CA ASN A 159 14.67 -27.02 -0.22
C ASN A 159 13.34 -26.54 0.38
N ASP A 160 13.40 -25.78 1.47
CA ASP A 160 12.21 -25.14 2.06
C ASP A 160 11.60 -24.14 1.07
N TYR A 161 12.44 -23.34 0.41
CA TYR A 161 12.00 -22.38 -0.60
C TYR A 161 11.26 -23.04 -1.76
N VAL A 162 11.81 -24.12 -2.35
CA VAL A 162 11.18 -24.77 -3.53
C VAL A 162 9.98 -25.64 -3.17
N SER A 163 9.89 -26.10 -1.93
CA SER A 163 8.79 -26.95 -1.44
C SER A 163 7.59 -26.15 -0.92
N ALA A 164 7.75 -24.84 -0.67
CA ALA A 164 6.65 -23.97 -0.27
C ALA A 164 5.47 -24.04 -1.27
N ARG A 165 4.25 -24.14 -0.73
CA ARG A 165 3.00 -24.22 -1.52
C ARG A 165 1.97 -23.15 -1.15
N ASN A 166 2.09 -22.54 0.02
CA ASN A 166 1.14 -21.54 0.47
C ASN A 166 1.85 -20.34 1.14
N PRO A 167 2.20 -19.29 0.37
CA PRO A 167 2.18 -19.23 -1.10
C PRO A 167 3.30 -20.08 -1.75
N ASN A 168 3.17 -20.39 -3.04
CA ASN A 168 4.21 -21.12 -3.79
C ASN A 168 5.32 -20.17 -4.23
N HIS A 169 6.49 -20.27 -3.60
CA HIS A 169 7.54 -19.28 -3.83
C HIS A 169 8.13 -19.30 -5.24
N VAL A 170 8.28 -20.49 -5.83
CA VAL A 170 8.84 -20.64 -7.18
C VAL A 170 7.85 -20.13 -8.22
N GLN A 171 6.58 -20.50 -8.08
CA GLN A 171 5.54 -20.07 -9.02
C GLN A 171 5.28 -18.57 -8.96
N SER A 172 5.34 -17.97 -7.77
CA SER A 172 5.14 -16.53 -7.56
C SER A 172 6.40 -15.70 -7.79
N GLY A 173 7.54 -16.32 -8.10
CA GLY A 173 8.80 -15.63 -8.38
C GLY A 173 9.30 -14.77 -7.23
N PHE A 174 9.15 -15.24 -5.97
CA PHE A 174 9.61 -14.46 -4.82
C PHE A 174 11.14 -14.27 -4.82
N PRO A 175 11.65 -13.21 -4.18
CA PRO A 175 13.08 -13.04 -3.99
C PRO A 175 13.63 -14.08 -3.00
N THR A 176 14.95 -14.33 -3.09
CA THR A 176 15.68 -15.19 -2.16
C THR A 176 16.16 -14.47 -0.90
N ASP A 177 15.94 -13.15 -0.80
CA ASP A 177 16.10 -12.41 0.45
C ASP A 177 14.92 -12.68 1.37
N CYS A 178 15.00 -13.79 2.10
CA CYS A 178 13.91 -14.31 2.94
C CYS A 178 13.46 -13.31 4.02
N ARG A 179 14.35 -12.42 4.47
CA ARG A 179 14.07 -11.45 5.55
C ARG A 179 13.09 -10.36 5.14
N SER A 180 12.83 -10.19 3.85
CA SER A 180 11.77 -9.32 3.35
C SER A 180 10.37 -9.74 3.84
N CYS A 181 10.20 -11.03 4.17
CA CYS A 181 8.91 -11.60 4.56
C CYS A 181 8.99 -12.39 5.89
N HIS A 182 10.07 -13.12 6.13
CA HIS A 182 10.20 -14.02 7.27
C HIS A 182 11.09 -13.43 8.37
N GLY A 183 10.58 -13.48 9.61
CA GLY A 183 11.34 -13.10 10.80
C GLY A 183 12.41 -14.14 11.15
N THR A 184 13.57 -13.67 11.61
CA THR A 184 14.71 -14.52 12.00
C THR A 184 14.63 -15.08 13.42
N ASN A 185 13.73 -14.55 14.25
CA ASN A 185 13.57 -14.96 15.65
C ASN A 185 12.38 -15.94 15.86
N SER A 186 12.16 -16.82 14.88
CA SER A 186 11.10 -17.82 14.91
C SER A 186 11.69 -19.22 15.11
N TYR A 187 10.96 -20.11 15.79
CA TYR A 187 11.37 -21.52 15.97
C TYR A 187 11.02 -22.41 14.77
N GLY A 188 10.60 -21.82 13.65
CA GLY A 188 10.30 -22.49 12.39
C GLY A 188 9.85 -21.50 11.31
N TRP A 189 9.58 -22.00 10.11
CA TRP A 189 8.98 -21.23 9.02
C TRP A 189 7.52 -20.94 9.34
N VAL A 190 7.25 -19.74 9.86
CA VAL A 190 5.91 -19.24 10.10
C VAL A 190 5.38 -18.48 8.89
N PRO A 191 4.06 -18.50 8.62
CA PRO A 191 3.47 -17.67 7.59
C PRO A 191 3.84 -16.20 7.81
N ALA A 192 4.37 -15.56 6.76
CA ALA A 192 4.57 -14.13 6.76
C ALA A 192 3.19 -13.43 6.76
N SER A 193 3.04 -12.40 7.59
CA SER A 193 1.85 -11.55 7.59
C SER A 193 2.14 -10.29 6.77
N PHE A 194 1.27 -9.98 5.83
CA PHE A 194 1.39 -8.81 4.95
C PHE A 194 0.15 -7.93 5.13
N ASP A 195 0.36 -6.71 5.63
CA ASP A 195 -0.72 -5.74 5.74
C ASP A 195 -0.99 -5.09 4.38
N HIS A 196 -2.23 -5.22 3.91
CA HIS A 196 -2.72 -4.62 2.68
C HIS A 196 -3.59 -3.38 2.98
N ALA A 197 -3.25 -2.60 4.01
CA ALA A 197 -4.02 -1.42 4.43
C ALA A 197 -4.22 -0.38 3.29
N VAL A 198 -3.22 -0.19 2.43
CA VAL A 198 -3.29 0.77 1.30
C VAL A 198 -4.19 0.27 0.17
N PHE A 199 -4.28 -1.05 -0.03
CA PHE A 199 -5.17 -1.66 -1.01
C PHE A 199 -5.84 -2.89 -0.38
N PRO A 200 -6.95 -2.72 0.35
CA PRO A 200 -7.62 -3.83 1.02
C PRO A 200 -8.09 -4.89 0.02
N LEU A 201 -7.74 -6.16 0.27
CA LEU A 201 -8.12 -7.29 -0.57
C LEU A 201 -9.58 -7.69 -0.34
N THR A 202 -10.51 -6.86 -0.83
CA THR A 202 -11.97 -7.07 -0.70
C THR A 202 -12.62 -7.41 -2.04
N GLY A 203 -13.82 -7.99 -1.98
CA GLY A 203 -14.65 -8.26 -3.17
C GLY A 203 -13.94 -9.15 -4.20
N GLY A 204 -13.82 -8.67 -5.44
CA GLY A 204 -13.12 -9.37 -6.52
C GLY A 204 -11.64 -9.62 -6.26
N HIS A 205 -11.01 -8.83 -5.39
CA HIS A 205 -9.58 -8.91 -5.08
C HIS A 205 -9.26 -9.85 -3.90
N SER A 206 -10.24 -10.42 -3.21
CA SER A 206 -9.99 -11.19 -1.98
C SER A 206 -9.37 -12.57 -2.18
N GLN A 207 -9.29 -13.05 -3.43
CA GLN A 207 -8.78 -14.38 -3.78
C GLN A 207 -7.83 -14.36 -4.99
N VAL A 208 -7.27 -13.19 -5.34
CA VAL A 208 -6.31 -13.10 -6.43
C VAL A 208 -4.95 -13.63 -5.98
N GLN A 209 -4.19 -14.21 -6.91
CA GLN A 209 -2.82 -14.61 -6.64
C GLN A 209 -1.94 -13.38 -6.52
N CYS A 210 -0.92 -13.41 -5.66
CA CYS A 210 -0.03 -12.26 -5.45
C CYS A 210 0.62 -11.79 -6.76
N SER A 211 1.01 -12.75 -7.62
CA SER A 211 1.61 -12.50 -8.94
C SER A 211 0.66 -11.81 -9.93
N SER A 212 -0.66 -11.84 -9.71
CA SER A 212 -1.62 -11.09 -10.52
C SER A 212 -1.45 -9.58 -10.36
N CYS A 213 -0.99 -9.13 -9.20
CA CYS A 213 -0.73 -7.72 -8.91
C CYS A 213 0.78 -7.40 -9.00
N HIS A 214 1.63 -8.29 -8.48
CA HIS A 214 3.08 -8.11 -8.40
C HIS A 214 3.80 -8.76 -9.59
N THR A 215 3.47 -8.31 -10.80
CA THR A 215 3.86 -8.96 -12.07
C THR A 215 5.36 -8.97 -12.36
N SER A 216 6.14 -8.03 -11.79
CA SER A 216 7.59 -7.93 -11.96
C SER A 216 8.39 -8.71 -10.90
N GLY A 217 7.71 -9.45 -10.01
CA GLY A 217 8.33 -10.03 -8.82
C GLY A 217 8.73 -8.98 -7.77
N GLN A 218 8.41 -7.70 -8.00
CA GLN A 218 8.56 -6.63 -7.01
C GLN A 218 7.26 -6.49 -6.21
N TYR A 219 7.37 -6.73 -4.91
CA TYR A 219 6.24 -6.66 -3.97
C TYR A 219 6.08 -5.29 -3.30
N ALA A 220 7.06 -4.39 -3.50
CA ALA A 220 7.01 -3.01 -3.07
C ALA A 220 6.67 -2.08 -4.26
N GLY A 221 5.92 -1.01 -4.00
CA GLY A 221 5.66 0.04 -4.99
C GLY A 221 4.63 -0.31 -6.07
N THR A 222 3.94 -1.45 -5.95
CA THR A 222 2.82 -1.79 -6.84
C THR A 222 1.71 -0.74 -6.69
N SER A 223 1.28 -0.19 -7.82
CA SER A 223 0.23 0.83 -7.86
C SER A 223 -1.09 0.29 -7.29
N SER A 224 -1.74 1.07 -6.43
CA SER A 224 -3.09 0.83 -5.93
C SER A 224 -4.18 1.49 -6.79
N VAL A 225 -3.80 2.19 -7.86
CA VAL A 225 -4.73 2.91 -8.74
C VAL A 225 -5.49 1.91 -9.61
N CYS A 226 -6.82 1.87 -9.50
CA CYS A 226 -7.67 0.92 -10.22
C CYS A 226 -7.40 0.90 -11.74
N ALA A 227 -7.30 2.10 -12.34
CA ALA A 227 -7.10 2.25 -13.77
C ALA A 227 -5.79 1.62 -14.27
N THR A 228 -4.75 1.48 -13.43
CA THR A 228 -3.48 0.86 -13.88
C THR A 228 -3.64 -0.61 -14.25
N CYS A 229 -4.63 -1.30 -13.66
CA CYS A 229 -4.94 -2.69 -14.01
C CYS A 229 -6.19 -2.79 -14.88
N HIS A 230 -7.17 -1.92 -14.64
CA HIS A 230 -8.50 -1.98 -15.26
C HIS A 230 -8.68 -0.94 -16.39
N THR A 231 -7.60 -0.54 -17.05
CA THR A 231 -7.67 0.36 -18.23
C THR A 231 -8.55 -0.25 -19.33
N SER A 232 -8.39 -1.55 -19.61
CA SER A 232 -9.21 -2.22 -20.64
C SER A 232 -10.68 -2.25 -20.25
N ASP A 233 -11.00 -2.54 -18.98
CA ASP A 233 -12.37 -2.54 -18.48
C ASP A 233 -12.98 -1.14 -18.61
N PHE A 234 -12.23 -0.09 -18.25
CA PHE A 234 -12.65 1.30 -18.40
C PHE A 234 -12.93 1.65 -19.86
N GLN A 235 -12.04 1.28 -20.79
CA GLN A 235 -12.17 1.62 -22.21
C GLN A 235 -13.28 0.84 -22.93
N THR A 236 -13.58 -0.37 -22.47
CA THR A 236 -14.56 -1.27 -23.12
C THR A 236 -15.93 -1.25 -22.45
N ALA A 237 -16.08 -0.55 -21.32
CA ALA A 237 -17.37 -0.29 -20.70
C ALA A 237 -18.34 0.30 -21.73
N ALA A 238 -19.54 -0.28 -21.80
CA ALA A 238 -20.53 0.04 -22.83
C ALA A 238 -21.83 0.63 -22.26
N ASP A 239 -22.04 0.54 -20.94
CA ASP A 239 -23.30 0.96 -20.32
C ASP A 239 -23.10 1.46 -18.88
N PRO A 240 -22.88 2.78 -18.69
CA PRO A 240 -22.60 3.77 -19.74
C PRO A 240 -21.21 3.57 -20.37
N PRO A 241 -20.96 4.07 -21.59
CA PRO A 241 -19.63 4.15 -22.15
C PRO A 241 -18.79 5.18 -21.38
N HIS A 242 -17.61 4.78 -20.92
CA HIS A 242 -16.73 5.73 -20.25
C HIS A 242 -15.91 6.58 -21.22
N ASN A 243 -15.65 6.06 -22.43
CA ASN A 243 -14.96 6.77 -23.48
C ASN A 243 -15.85 7.86 -24.10
N GLY A 244 -15.28 9.05 -24.33
CA GLY A 244 -15.96 10.16 -25.00
C GLY A 244 -16.94 10.95 -24.11
N VAL A 245 -17.22 10.49 -22.89
CA VAL A 245 -18.08 11.18 -21.90
C VAL A 245 -17.26 11.89 -20.82
N GLY A 246 -15.96 11.60 -20.72
CA GLY A 246 -15.03 12.34 -19.85
C GLY A 246 -15.09 11.93 -18.38
N PHE A 247 -15.49 10.70 -18.06
CA PHE A 247 -15.49 10.23 -16.68
C PHE A 247 -14.07 10.14 -16.10
N SER A 248 -14.00 10.37 -14.79
CA SER A 248 -12.78 10.23 -14.00
C SER A 248 -12.30 8.78 -13.98
N THR A 249 -10.99 8.59 -13.88
CA THR A 249 -10.36 7.28 -13.61
C THR A 249 -10.33 6.93 -12.12
N ASP A 250 -10.90 7.78 -11.26
CA ASP A 250 -11.19 7.48 -9.86
C ASP A 250 -12.42 6.56 -9.75
N CYS A 251 -12.21 5.27 -9.99
CA CYS A 251 -13.28 4.28 -10.11
C CYS A 251 -14.16 4.18 -8.86
N ALA A 252 -13.61 4.47 -7.67
CA ALA A 252 -14.31 4.37 -6.39
C ALA A 252 -15.45 5.39 -6.24
N GLN A 253 -15.50 6.43 -7.10
CA GLN A 253 -16.60 7.39 -7.13
C GLN A 253 -17.93 6.76 -7.54
N CYS A 254 -17.87 5.73 -8.40
CA CYS A 254 -19.06 5.08 -8.94
C CYS A 254 -19.13 3.60 -8.59
N HIS A 255 -17.99 2.91 -8.50
CA HIS A 255 -17.95 1.45 -8.37
C HIS A 255 -17.44 0.99 -7.01
N THR A 256 -17.84 -0.23 -6.65
CA THR A 256 -17.27 -0.96 -5.51
C THR A 256 -16.24 -1.99 -5.99
N THR A 257 -15.45 -2.53 -5.06
CA THR A 257 -14.51 -3.63 -5.35
C THR A 257 -15.19 -4.98 -5.53
N ASN A 258 -16.52 -5.05 -5.45
CA ASN A 258 -17.27 -6.29 -5.67
C ASN A 258 -17.11 -6.79 -7.11
N ARG A 259 -17.31 -8.09 -7.29
CA ARG A 259 -17.22 -8.72 -8.61
C ARG A 259 -18.24 -8.10 -9.57
N GLY A 260 -17.77 -7.80 -10.78
CA GLY A 260 -18.60 -7.21 -11.83
C GLY A 260 -18.82 -5.70 -11.70
N TRP A 261 -18.04 -4.98 -10.89
CA TRP A 261 -18.14 -3.52 -10.71
C TRP A 261 -19.50 -3.05 -10.20
N ALA A 262 -20.24 -3.93 -9.53
CA ALA A 262 -21.61 -3.73 -9.10
C ALA A 262 -21.77 -3.80 -7.56
N PRO A 263 -22.61 -2.96 -6.95
CA PRO A 263 -23.42 -1.93 -7.60
C PRO A 263 -22.55 -0.76 -8.09
N ALA A 264 -22.99 -0.14 -9.18
CA ALA A 264 -22.46 1.13 -9.68
C ALA A 264 -23.47 2.24 -9.38
N GLY A 265 -23.00 3.39 -8.91
CA GLY A 265 -23.84 4.55 -8.60
C GLY A 265 -23.44 5.77 -9.41
N PHE A 266 -24.42 6.64 -9.69
CA PHE A 266 -24.22 7.93 -10.34
C PHE A 266 -24.85 9.04 -9.51
N PRO A 267 -24.27 9.39 -8.35
CA PRO A 267 -24.87 10.36 -7.43
C PRO A 267 -25.05 11.75 -8.06
N SER A 268 -24.21 12.11 -9.03
CA SER A 268 -24.31 13.39 -9.75
C SER A 268 -25.34 13.41 -10.87
N HIS A 269 -25.95 12.27 -11.23
CA HIS A 269 -26.96 12.19 -12.30
C HIS A 269 -28.20 13.04 -11.97
N ASP A 270 -28.67 12.94 -10.73
CA ASP A 270 -29.91 13.58 -10.28
C ASP A 270 -29.79 15.12 -10.21
N LEU A 271 -28.58 15.68 -10.37
CA LEU A 271 -28.38 17.12 -10.49
C LEU A 271 -28.85 17.67 -11.85
N VAL A 272 -28.87 16.83 -12.89
CA VAL A 272 -29.29 17.22 -14.24
C VAL A 272 -30.73 16.80 -14.50
N PHE A 273 -31.11 15.58 -14.09
CA PHE A 273 -32.47 15.07 -14.23
C PHE A 273 -32.81 14.15 -13.05
N PRO A 274 -33.58 14.64 -12.06
CA PRO A 274 -33.96 13.85 -10.90
C PRO A 274 -34.85 12.65 -11.27
N LEU A 275 -34.37 11.43 -11.01
CA LEU A 275 -35.12 10.20 -11.27
C LEU A 275 -36.20 9.96 -10.21
N THR A 276 -37.32 10.67 -10.35
CA THR A 276 -38.47 10.67 -9.44
C THR A 276 -39.71 10.06 -10.07
N GLY A 277 -40.63 9.57 -9.23
CA GLY A 277 -41.90 8.98 -9.68
C GLY A 277 -41.71 7.82 -10.65
N ALA A 278 -42.38 7.86 -11.81
CA ALA A 278 -42.30 6.79 -12.81
C ALA A 278 -40.87 6.58 -13.36
N HIS A 279 -40.06 7.65 -13.46
CA HIS A 279 -38.67 7.55 -13.92
C HIS A 279 -37.79 6.78 -12.93
N ALA A 280 -38.13 6.78 -11.63
CA ALA A 280 -37.40 5.99 -10.63
C ALA A 280 -37.50 4.47 -10.88
N ALA A 281 -38.57 4.01 -11.56
CA ALA A 281 -38.77 2.59 -11.86
C ALA A 281 -37.81 2.08 -12.94
N ILE A 282 -37.32 2.96 -13.82
CA ILE A 282 -36.44 2.62 -14.94
C ILE A 282 -34.99 3.07 -14.71
N LYS A 283 -34.67 3.58 -13.51
CA LYS A 283 -33.36 4.17 -13.16
C LYS A 283 -32.14 3.26 -13.38
N ASN A 284 -32.35 1.94 -13.43
CA ASN A 284 -31.28 0.96 -13.62
C ASN A 284 -31.09 0.57 -15.10
N ASP A 285 -31.91 1.07 -16.01
CA ASP A 285 -31.83 0.81 -17.44
C ASP A 285 -31.51 2.11 -18.17
N CYS A 286 -30.23 2.50 -18.11
CA CYS A 286 -29.73 3.77 -18.64
C CYS A 286 -30.11 3.99 -20.11
N ARG A 287 -30.19 2.91 -20.90
CA ARG A 287 -30.55 2.95 -22.32
C ARG A 287 -31.98 3.42 -22.59
N GLN A 288 -32.89 3.29 -21.63
CA GLN A 288 -34.25 3.82 -21.77
C GLN A 288 -34.25 5.35 -21.90
N CYS A 289 -33.30 6.02 -21.24
CA CYS A 289 -33.15 7.47 -21.31
C CYS A 289 -32.08 7.87 -22.33
N HIS A 290 -30.95 7.17 -22.36
CA HIS A 290 -29.77 7.49 -23.18
C HIS A 290 -29.72 6.75 -24.52
N SER A 291 -30.88 6.57 -25.16
CA SER A 291 -30.98 5.86 -26.45
C SER A 291 -30.20 6.53 -27.59
N LEU A 292 -29.98 7.84 -27.52
CA LEU A 292 -29.20 8.64 -28.47
C LEU A 292 -27.76 8.92 -27.99
N GLY A 293 -27.36 8.33 -26.85
CA GLY A 293 -26.06 8.53 -26.21
C GLY A 293 -26.12 9.39 -24.95
N TYR A 294 -24.94 9.67 -24.38
CA TYR A 294 -24.77 10.23 -23.03
C TYR A 294 -24.32 11.70 -23.01
N THR A 295 -24.07 12.31 -24.16
CA THR A 295 -23.47 13.65 -24.27
C THR A 295 -24.47 14.79 -24.51
N ALA A 296 -25.74 14.49 -24.76
CA ALA A 296 -26.72 15.51 -25.15
C ALA A 296 -28.19 15.08 -24.94
N ILE A 297 -28.58 14.69 -23.71
CA ILE A 297 -30.01 14.67 -23.38
C ILE A 297 -30.45 16.11 -23.11
N MET A 298 -31.36 16.62 -23.93
CA MET A 298 -32.17 17.77 -23.56
C MET A 298 -33.21 17.27 -22.55
N ALA A 299 -33.02 17.60 -21.29
CA ALA A 299 -33.83 17.13 -20.16
C ALA A 299 -35.29 17.67 -20.13
N MET A 300 -35.85 18.06 -21.27
CA MET A 300 -37.24 18.54 -21.36
C MET A 300 -38.18 17.37 -21.62
N CYS A 301 -39.25 17.27 -20.82
CA CYS A 301 -40.25 16.21 -20.89
C CYS A 301 -40.79 15.99 -22.31
N TYR A 302 -41.09 17.08 -23.04
CA TYR A 302 -41.66 17.02 -24.39
C TYR A 302 -40.79 16.22 -25.38
N PHE A 303 -39.46 16.27 -25.32
CA PHE A 303 -38.63 15.57 -26.30
C PHE A 303 -38.74 14.05 -26.19
N CYS A 304 -38.96 13.53 -24.99
CA CYS A 304 -39.18 12.10 -24.78
C CYS A 304 -40.66 11.74 -24.94
N HIS A 305 -41.55 12.60 -24.45
CA HIS A 305 -43.00 12.38 -24.42
C HIS A 305 -43.76 13.07 -25.55
N GLN A 306 -43.10 13.35 -26.68
CA GLN A 306 -43.73 13.96 -27.85
C GLN A 306 -44.91 13.11 -28.37
N PRO A 307 -44.81 11.77 -28.46
CA PRO A 307 -45.95 10.94 -28.83
C PRO A 307 -47.12 11.07 -27.87
N ASP A 308 -46.85 11.09 -26.55
CA ASP A 308 -47.88 11.20 -25.51
C ASP A 308 -48.57 12.58 -25.58
N TYR A 309 -47.78 13.64 -25.75
CA TYR A 309 -48.26 15.02 -25.92
C TYR A 309 -49.19 15.14 -27.13
N ALA A 310 -48.79 14.58 -28.28
CA ALA A 310 -49.59 14.60 -29.50
C ALA A 310 -50.86 13.74 -29.42
N ALA A 311 -50.82 12.64 -28.65
CA ALA A 311 -51.92 11.69 -28.51
C ALA A 311 -52.95 12.06 -27.44
N THR A 312 -52.68 13.06 -26.59
CA THR A 312 -53.63 13.42 -25.53
C THR A 312 -54.91 14.00 -26.13
N VAL A 313 -56.08 13.56 -25.63
CA VAL A 313 -57.40 14.00 -26.12
C VAL A 313 -58.23 14.75 -25.09
N ASN A 314 -57.83 14.75 -23.82
CA ASN A 314 -58.62 15.36 -22.74
C ASN A 314 -57.71 16.06 -21.68
N PRO A 315 -57.47 17.37 -21.80
CA PRO A 315 -57.72 18.21 -22.98
C PRO A 315 -56.73 17.88 -24.12
N PRO A 316 -57.05 18.17 -25.39
CA PRO A 316 -56.16 17.83 -26.49
C PRO A 316 -55.00 18.83 -26.62
N HIS A 317 -53.86 18.51 -25.98
CA HIS A 317 -52.70 19.42 -25.86
C HIS A 317 -52.25 20.04 -27.19
N LEU A 318 -52.04 19.21 -28.22
CA LEU A 318 -51.53 19.67 -29.52
C LEU A 318 -52.51 20.59 -30.24
N SER A 319 -53.79 20.22 -30.35
CA SER A 319 -54.78 21.02 -31.09
C SER A 319 -55.23 22.25 -30.31
N ALA A 320 -55.16 22.23 -28.99
CA ALA A 320 -55.43 23.37 -28.13
C ALA A 320 -54.21 24.31 -27.96
N GLY A 321 -53.03 23.94 -28.46
CA GLY A 321 -51.85 24.80 -28.48
C GLY A 321 -51.20 25.01 -27.11
N PHE A 322 -51.20 23.97 -26.26
CA PHE A 322 -50.56 24.03 -24.95
C PHE A 322 -49.03 24.23 -25.05
N PRO A 323 -48.38 24.78 -24.02
CA PRO A 323 -46.92 24.87 -23.95
C PRO A 323 -46.28 23.48 -23.75
N GLN A 324 -45.01 23.37 -24.13
CA GLN A 324 -44.20 22.14 -23.96
C GLN A 324 -43.51 22.03 -22.59
N GLN A 325 -43.68 23.03 -21.72
CA GLN A 325 -43.21 23.02 -20.33
C GLN A 325 -44.20 22.25 -19.45
N CYS A 326 -44.16 20.91 -19.56
CA CYS A 326 -45.08 19.99 -18.90
C CYS A 326 -45.13 20.19 -17.37
N GLU A 327 -44.01 20.56 -16.77
CA GLU A 327 -43.81 20.81 -15.33
C GLU A 327 -44.67 21.94 -14.76
N THR A 328 -45.26 22.78 -15.63
CA THR A 328 -46.22 23.82 -15.23
C THR A 328 -47.53 23.21 -14.71
N CYS A 329 -47.90 22.02 -15.20
CA CYS A 329 -49.18 21.38 -14.92
C CYS A 329 -49.03 19.95 -14.37
N HIS A 330 -47.92 19.27 -14.65
CA HIS A 330 -47.70 17.88 -14.32
C HIS A 330 -46.45 17.71 -13.45
N THR A 331 -46.47 16.67 -12.61
CA THR A 331 -45.28 16.26 -11.85
C THR A 331 -44.89 14.84 -12.21
N THR A 332 -43.61 14.50 -12.06
CA THR A 332 -43.10 13.14 -12.31
C THR A 332 -43.68 12.10 -11.34
N SER A 333 -44.07 12.53 -10.14
CA SER A 333 -44.66 11.70 -9.08
C SER A 333 -46.19 11.56 -9.16
N ALA A 334 -46.86 12.55 -9.74
CA ALA A 334 -48.31 12.55 -9.97
C ALA A 334 -48.60 13.25 -11.30
N TRP A 335 -48.61 12.46 -12.38
CA TRP A 335 -48.85 12.97 -13.73
C TRP A 335 -50.34 13.28 -13.97
N THR A 336 -51.23 12.50 -13.37
CA THR A 336 -52.69 12.67 -13.43
C THR A 336 -53.31 12.62 -12.02
N PRO A 337 -54.27 13.51 -11.69
CA PRO A 337 -54.69 14.69 -12.46
C PRO A 337 -53.57 15.76 -12.53
N SER A 338 -53.67 16.69 -13.47
CA SER A 338 -52.79 17.87 -13.49
C SER A 338 -53.09 18.77 -12.28
N THR A 339 -52.10 19.57 -11.88
CA THR A 339 -52.21 20.52 -10.76
C THR A 339 -52.69 21.91 -11.18
N PHE A 340 -53.10 22.09 -12.44
CA PHE A 340 -53.53 23.38 -12.98
C PHE A 340 -54.96 23.71 -12.54
N ASP A 341 -55.09 24.82 -11.80
CA ASP A 341 -56.36 25.33 -11.30
C ASP A 341 -56.70 26.65 -11.99
N HIS A 342 -57.54 26.62 -13.04
CA HIS A 342 -57.94 27.82 -13.76
C HIS A 342 -58.94 28.65 -12.96
N ASP A 343 -59.95 28.03 -12.35
CA ASP A 343 -61.04 28.75 -11.66
C ASP A 343 -60.57 29.38 -10.34
N GLY A 344 -59.59 28.78 -9.67
CA GLY A 344 -59.02 29.33 -8.44
C GLY A 344 -57.97 30.43 -8.67
N LEU A 345 -57.38 30.52 -9.87
CA LEU A 345 -56.30 31.47 -10.19
C LEU A 345 -56.70 32.53 -11.22
N HIS A 346 -57.68 32.24 -12.08
CA HIS A 346 -58.08 33.04 -13.24
C HIS A 346 -59.61 33.06 -13.39
N PHE A 347 -60.08 33.66 -14.50
CA PHE A 347 -61.50 33.75 -14.82
C PHE A 347 -62.16 32.35 -14.81
N PRO A 348 -63.26 32.12 -14.08
CA PRO A 348 -63.85 30.78 -13.99
C PRO A 348 -64.41 30.30 -15.33
N ILE A 349 -63.89 29.19 -15.84
CA ILE A 349 -64.36 28.54 -17.08
C ILE A 349 -64.85 27.10 -16.84
N TYR A 350 -64.42 26.47 -15.74
CA TYR A 350 -64.85 25.13 -15.37
C TYR A 350 -66.00 25.14 -14.35
N SER A 351 -66.46 26.33 -13.95
CA SER A 351 -67.61 26.58 -13.06
C SER A 351 -68.42 27.80 -13.54
N GLY A 352 -69.50 28.13 -12.82
CA GLY A 352 -70.39 29.23 -13.20
C GLY A 352 -71.11 29.01 -14.54
N ARG A 353 -71.52 30.11 -15.19
CA ARG A 353 -72.26 30.09 -16.46
C ARG A 353 -71.43 29.67 -17.69
N HIS A 354 -70.10 29.70 -17.61
CA HIS A 354 -69.20 29.33 -18.71
C HIS A 354 -68.83 27.84 -18.71
N ARG A 355 -69.19 27.12 -17.65
CA ARG A 355 -68.90 25.70 -17.49
C ARG A 355 -69.50 24.87 -18.63
N ASN A 356 -68.65 24.05 -19.25
CA ASN A 356 -68.97 23.13 -20.36
C ASN A 356 -69.35 23.79 -21.69
N GLU A 357 -69.39 25.12 -21.77
CA GLU A 357 -69.70 25.84 -23.02
C GLU A 357 -68.43 26.06 -23.87
N TRP A 358 -67.32 26.43 -23.22
CA TRP A 358 -66.01 26.67 -23.87
C TRP A 358 -64.91 26.06 -23.02
N ASN A 359 -64.22 25.04 -23.55
CA ASN A 359 -63.26 24.26 -22.78
C ASN A 359 -61.86 24.24 -23.40
N ALA A 360 -61.66 24.81 -24.61
CA ALA A 360 -60.33 24.97 -25.18
C ALA A 360 -59.80 26.38 -24.85
N CYS A 361 -58.54 26.47 -24.44
CA CYS A 361 -57.91 27.75 -24.09
C CYS A 361 -58.05 28.78 -25.22
N ARG A 362 -57.93 28.34 -26.48
CA ARG A 362 -58.06 29.20 -27.67
C ARG A 362 -59.46 29.76 -27.92
N ASP A 363 -60.49 29.20 -27.29
CA ASP A 363 -61.87 29.67 -27.43
C ASP A 363 -61.99 31.09 -26.84
N CYS A 364 -61.19 31.40 -25.82
CA CYS A 364 -61.10 32.72 -25.22
C CYS A 364 -59.75 33.40 -25.53
N HIS A 365 -58.64 32.65 -25.57
CA HIS A 365 -57.30 33.18 -25.82
C HIS A 365 -56.97 33.22 -27.31
N THR A 366 -57.13 34.39 -27.92
CA THR A 366 -57.09 34.56 -29.38
C THR A 366 -55.70 34.52 -29.99
N THR A 367 -54.64 34.65 -29.18
CA THR A 367 -53.25 34.59 -29.64
C THR A 367 -52.59 33.28 -29.23
N PRO A 368 -52.11 32.45 -30.18
CA PRO A 368 -51.37 31.24 -29.86
C PRO A 368 -50.18 31.53 -28.93
N SER A 369 -50.01 30.70 -27.90
CA SER A 369 -48.92 30.78 -26.92
C SER A 369 -48.86 32.08 -26.09
N ASN A 370 -49.84 32.98 -26.21
CA ASN A 370 -49.96 34.16 -25.36
C ASN A 370 -51.35 34.22 -24.71
N PHE A 371 -51.48 33.51 -23.59
CA PHE A 371 -52.72 33.43 -22.79
C PHE A 371 -53.04 34.71 -22.01
N THR A 372 -52.23 35.77 -22.13
CA THR A 372 -52.60 37.09 -21.59
C THR A 372 -53.52 37.87 -22.53
N ILE A 373 -53.59 37.47 -23.80
CA ILE A 373 -54.49 38.06 -24.79
C ILE A 373 -55.73 37.18 -24.87
N PHE A 374 -56.88 37.78 -24.59
CA PHE A 374 -58.18 37.10 -24.58
C PHE A 374 -59.28 37.98 -25.17
N SER A 375 -60.39 37.35 -25.54
CA SER A 375 -61.57 38.04 -26.01
C SER A 375 -62.85 37.47 -25.40
N CYS A 376 -63.67 38.35 -24.82
CA CYS A 376 -65.01 38.01 -24.35
C CYS A 376 -66.07 38.33 -25.42
N VAL A 377 -65.72 39.21 -26.37
CA VAL A 377 -66.64 39.80 -27.35
C VAL A 377 -66.66 39.07 -28.69
N ASP A 378 -65.74 38.13 -28.89
CA ASP A 378 -65.71 37.26 -30.08
C ASP A 378 -66.66 36.06 -29.94
N CYS A 379 -67.39 35.97 -28.83
CA CYS A 379 -68.43 34.98 -28.58
C CYS A 379 -69.80 35.46 -29.11
N HIS A 380 -70.69 34.53 -29.45
CA HIS A 380 -72.00 34.89 -30.01
C HIS A 380 -72.98 35.51 -29.00
N GLU A 381 -72.86 35.16 -27.71
CA GLU A 381 -73.78 35.60 -26.66
C GLU A 381 -73.47 37.02 -26.13
N HIS A 382 -72.23 37.48 -26.29
CA HIS A 382 -71.77 38.79 -25.83
C HIS A 382 -71.65 39.79 -26.99
N ASN A 383 -72.56 39.75 -27.97
CA ASN A 383 -72.50 40.68 -29.10
C ASN A 383 -72.85 42.12 -28.68
N ARG A 384 -72.31 43.09 -29.42
CA ARG A 384 -72.43 44.52 -29.11
C ARG A 384 -73.86 45.01 -28.97
N THR A 385 -74.78 44.56 -29.83
CA THR A 385 -76.16 45.07 -29.82
C THR A 385 -76.88 44.68 -28.55
N ASP A 386 -76.70 43.44 -28.09
CA ASP A 386 -77.31 42.94 -26.87
C ASP A 386 -76.61 43.54 -25.64
N MET A 387 -75.27 43.56 -25.60
CA MET A 387 -74.54 44.14 -24.47
C MET A 387 -74.82 45.64 -24.31
N ASP A 388 -74.88 46.42 -25.39
CA ASP A 388 -75.24 47.84 -25.34
C ASP A 388 -76.68 48.06 -24.83
N ARG A 389 -77.58 47.09 -25.02
CA ARG A 389 -78.95 47.14 -24.50
C ARG A 389 -79.00 46.83 -23.00
N GLU A 390 -78.31 45.77 -22.56
CA GLU A 390 -78.29 45.38 -21.15
C GLU A 390 -77.53 46.40 -20.28
N HIS A 391 -76.53 47.10 -20.84
CA HIS A 391 -75.71 48.07 -20.12
C HIS A 391 -76.12 49.55 -20.30
N ARG A 392 -77.33 49.83 -20.82
CA ARG A 392 -77.79 51.22 -21.08
C ARG A 392 -77.71 52.14 -19.86
N ASP A 393 -77.92 51.57 -18.68
CA ASP A 393 -77.96 52.31 -17.41
C ASP A 393 -76.61 52.27 -16.67
N VAL A 394 -75.54 51.75 -17.29
CA VAL A 394 -74.19 51.65 -16.71
C VAL A 394 -73.32 52.82 -17.21
N PRO A 395 -72.99 53.80 -16.35
CA PRO A 395 -72.17 54.94 -16.76
C PRO A 395 -70.76 54.49 -17.16
N ASN A 396 -70.24 55.03 -18.27
CA ASN A 396 -68.91 54.73 -18.81
C ASN A 396 -68.70 53.27 -19.24
N TYR A 397 -69.77 52.54 -19.56
CA TYR A 397 -69.66 51.23 -20.20
C TYR A 397 -68.88 51.34 -21.52
N VAL A 398 -67.92 50.43 -21.71
CA VAL A 398 -67.15 50.28 -22.95
C VAL A 398 -67.21 48.82 -23.38
N TYR A 399 -67.65 48.58 -24.61
CA TYR A 399 -67.70 47.25 -25.21
C TYR A 399 -66.29 46.78 -25.63
N ASN A 400 -65.56 46.19 -24.69
CA ASN A 400 -64.31 45.46 -24.94
C ASN A 400 -64.00 44.45 -23.82
N SER A 401 -63.20 43.44 -24.13
CA SER A 401 -62.91 42.31 -23.25
C SER A 401 -62.26 42.67 -21.92
N LEU A 402 -61.41 43.70 -21.86
CA LEU A 402 -60.74 44.10 -20.61
C LEU A 402 -61.73 44.73 -19.62
N ASP A 403 -62.60 45.60 -20.12
CA ASP A 403 -63.65 46.21 -19.29
C ASP A 403 -64.72 45.19 -18.88
N CYS A 404 -65.05 44.24 -19.76
CA CYS A 404 -65.92 43.09 -19.43
C CYS A 404 -65.35 42.29 -18.25
N LEU A 405 -64.08 41.87 -18.31
CA LEU A 405 -63.43 41.11 -17.23
C LEU A 405 -63.33 41.93 -15.93
N SER A 406 -63.10 43.23 -16.03
CA SER A 406 -63.02 44.12 -14.85
C SER A 406 -64.35 44.22 -14.10
N CYS A 407 -65.46 44.30 -14.84
CA CYS A 407 -66.81 44.38 -14.26
C CYS A 407 -67.36 43.01 -13.85
N HIS A 408 -67.03 41.95 -14.60
CA HIS A 408 -67.49 40.58 -14.39
C HIS A 408 -66.30 39.64 -14.17
N PRO A 409 -65.56 39.75 -13.04
CA PRO A 409 -64.38 38.93 -12.79
C PRO A 409 -64.71 37.44 -12.62
N ASP A 410 -65.94 37.12 -12.22
CA ASP A 410 -66.41 35.76 -11.94
C ASP A 410 -67.37 35.23 -13.02
N GLY A 411 -67.59 35.99 -14.10
CA GLY A 411 -68.48 35.59 -15.21
C GLY A 411 -69.98 35.62 -14.90
N GLU A 412 -70.38 36.18 -13.76
CA GLU A 412 -71.78 36.34 -13.36
C GLU A 412 -72.31 37.75 -13.65
N ASP A 413 -73.58 37.84 -14.04
CA ASP A 413 -74.35 39.07 -14.33
C ASP A 413 -74.80 39.84 -13.06
N ASN A 414 -74.58 39.25 -11.88
CA ASN A 414 -75.29 39.64 -10.65
C ASN A 414 -74.48 40.48 -9.63
N THR A 415 -73.36 41.09 -10.02
CA THR A 415 -72.56 41.89 -9.06
C THR A 415 -72.66 43.39 -9.31
N PRO A 416 -73.34 44.17 -8.44
CA PRO A 416 -73.21 45.62 -8.45
C PRO A 416 -71.78 45.98 -8.05
N MET A 417 -71.06 46.70 -8.92
CA MET A 417 -69.67 47.18 -8.79
C MET A 417 -69.02 46.89 -7.42
N LYS A 418 -68.35 45.76 -7.26
CA LYS A 418 -67.25 45.70 -6.31
C LYS A 418 -66.08 46.40 -6.99
N ARG A 419 -65.88 47.69 -6.66
CA ARG A 419 -64.65 48.40 -6.96
C ARG A 419 -63.47 47.49 -6.65
N GLN A 420 -62.64 47.20 -7.65
CA GLN A 420 -61.33 46.60 -7.44
C GLN A 420 -60.63 47.34 -6.30
N LYS A 421 -60.23 46.58 -5.27
CA LYS A 421 -59.09 47.01 -4.45
C LYS A 421 -57.91 47.12 -5.40
N GLY A 422 -57.30 48.29 -5.44
CA GLY A 422 -56.19 48.60 -6.33
C GLY A 422 -55.08 47.57 -6.24
N ILE A 423 -54.51 47.27 -7.40
CA ILE A 423 -53.24 46.57 -7.55
C ILE A 423 -52.22 47.64 -7.94
N LEU A 424 -51.27 47.85 -7.05
CA LEU A 424 -49.91 48.32 -7.36
C LEU A 424 -49.12 47.14 -7.95
#